data_AF-A0A423U2P8-F1
#
_entry.id   AF-A0A423U2P8-F1
#
_cell.length_a   1.000
_cell.length_b   1.000
_cell.length_c   1.000
_cell.angle_alpha   90.00
_cell.angle_beta   90.00
_cell.angle_gamma   90.00
#
_symmetry.space_group_name_H-M   'P 1'
#
loop_
_entity.id
_entity.type
_entity.pdbx_description
1 polymer ?
#
loop_
_entity_poly.entity_id
_entity_poly.type
_entity_poly.pdbx_seq_one_letter_code
_entity_poly.pdbx_strand_id
1 'polypeptide(L)'
;MALFSSRTTIFKALFANAEKLLISNSCRQMSNTNGREEAVVVTDDGSTIVCWHPEPKVPYHMTRPLPETAEESDSVLKVQNKKELKQLFRRQHPFFINKELRELTFTTKHPWYPRPGKRFTKKQPPRDREYL
;
A
#
# COMPACT_ATOMS: atom_id res chain seq x y z
N MET A 1 6.63 -55.05 -14.20
CA MET A 1 7.64 -54.42 -13.33
C MET A 1 7.59 -52.91 -13.56
N ALA A 2 6.97 -52.16 -12.65
CA ALA A 2 6.91 -50.70 -12.72
C ALA A 2 7.48 -50.14 -11.42
N LEU A 3 8.55 -49.36 -11.52
CA LEU A 3 9.11 -48.59 -10.41
C LEU A 3 8.96 -47.10 -10.75
N PHE A 4 7.95 -46.49 -10.13
CA PHE A 4 7.83 -45.05 -9.95
C PHE A 4 8.66 -44.66 -8.71
N SER A 5 9.47 -43.60 -8.76
CA SER A 5 9.85 -42.87 -7.54
C SER A 5 10.21 -41.42 -7.86
N SER A 6 9.31 -40.52 -7.49
CA SER A 6 9.46 -39.07 -7.49
C SER A 6 10.62 -38.60 -6.60
N ARG A 7 11.30 -37.54 -7.03
CA ARG A 7 12.22 -36.72 -6.21
C ARG A 7 11.77 -35.27 -6.28
N THR A 8 11.16 -34.75 -5.21
CA THR A 8 11.20 -33.33 -4.80
C THR A 8 10.30 -33.08 -3.58
N THR A 9 10.81 -33.30 -2.37
CA THR A 9 10.27 -32.70 -1.14
C THR A 9 11.34 -32.78 -0.05
N ILE A 10 12.19 -31.76 0.09
CA ILE A 10 13.15 -31.67 1.21
C ILE A 10 13.02 -30.37 2.01
N PHE A 11 12.23 -29.37 1.58
CA PHE A 11 12.11 -28.09 2.31
C PHE A 11 10.88 -27.91 3.21
N LYS A 12 10.24 -28.98 3.68
CA LYS A 12 9.05 -28.87 4.56
C LYS A 12 9.17 -29.48 5.96
N ALA A 13 10.31 -30.06 6.33
CA ALA A 13 10.40 -30.84 7.58
C ALA A 13 11.47 -30.32 8.57
N LEU A 14 11.60 -29.00 8.76
CA LEU A 14 12.48 -28.44 9.81
C LEU A 14 11.88 -27.25 10.59
N PHE A 15 10.58 -26.95 10.44
CA PHE A 15 9.92 -25.87 11.18
C PHE A 15 8.60 -26.33 11.82
N ALA A 16 8.61 -27.52 12.40
CA ALA A 16 7.56 -27.98 13.30
C ALA A 16 8.24 -28.62 14.50
N ASN A 17 8.36 -27.83 15.58
CA ASN A 17 8.68 -28.19 16.97
C ASN A 17 9.70 -27.20 17.57
N ALA A 18 9.26 -25.97 17.75
CA ALA A 18 9.90 -25.02 18.65
C ALA A 18 9.21 -25.08 20.02
N GLU A 19 9.22 -26.25 20.65
CA GLU A 19 9.01 -26.35 22.09
C GLU A 19 10.27 -26.98 22.69
N LYS A 20 10.99 -26.17 23.46
CA LYS A 20 12.06 -26.56 24.40
C LYS A 20 13.39 -26.99 23.75
N LEU A 21 14.17 -26.03 23.26
CA LEU A 21 15.62 -26.14 23.28
C LEU A 21 16.23 -24.87 23.88
N LEU A 22 17.05 -25.09 24.91
CA LEU A 22 17.78 -24.10 25.68
C LEU A 22 18.75 -23.34 24.77
N ILE A 23 18.39 -22.12 24.40
CA ILE A 23 19.28 -21.18 23.73
C ILE A 23 20.27 -20.70 24.79
N SER A 24 21.56 -20.94 24.57
CA SER A 24 22.62 -20.37 25.40
C SER A 24 22.54 -18.84 25.38
N ASN A 25 22.49 -18.25 26.57
CA ASN A 25 22.20 -16.85 26.83
C ASN A 25 23.36 -15.89 26.46
N SER A 26 23.79 -15.86 25.19
CA SER A 26 24.81 -14.90 24.70
C SER A 26 24.34 -14.04 23.52
N CYS A 27 23.17 -14.32 22.96
CA CYS A 27 22.57 -13.40 21.98
C CYS A 27 21.96 -12.22 22.74
N ARG A 28 22.59 -11.05 22.64
CA ARG A 28 22.05 -9.76 23.07
C ARG A 28 20.75 -9.54 22.32
N GLN A 29 19.62 -9.99 22.88
CA GLN A 29 18.30 -9.60 22.42
C GLN A 29 18.25 -8.08 22.56
N MET A 30 18.44 -7.37 21.45
CA MET A 30 18.15 -5.95 21.40
C MET A 30 16.66 -5.86 21.69
N SER A 31 16.34 -5.30 22.85
CA SER A 31 14.98 -5.16 23.35
C SER A 31 14.10 -4.61 22.23
N ASN A 32 13.04 -5.33 21.93
CA ASN A 32 12.06 -4.98 20.93
C ASN A 32 11.38 -3.65 21.33
N THR A 33 11.95 -2.53 20.91
CA THR A 33 11.51 -1.19 21.35
C THR A 33 10.16 -0.78 20.73
N ASN A 34 9.68 -1.51 19.72
CA ASN A 34 8.55 -1.09 18.88
C ASN A 34 7.43 -2.15 18.73
N GLY A 35 7.44 -3.23 19.52
CA GLY A 35 6.42 -4.30 19.42
C GLY A 35 6.43 -5.04 18.06
N ARG A 36 7.55 -5.01 17.33
CA ARG A 36 7.73 -5.66 16.03
C ARG A 36 8.58 -6.91 16.20
N GLU A 37 8.11 -8.06 15.74
CA GLU A 37 8.84 -9.34 15.86
C GLU A 37 9.99 -9.44 14.84
N GLU A 38 10.95 -8.53 14.93
CA GLU A 38 12.16 -8.51 14.12
C GLU A 38 13.32 -9.04 14.97
N ALA A 39 14.15 -9.92 14.39
CA ALA A 39 15.32 -10.44 15.07
C ALA A 39 16.55 -10.37 14.16
N VAL A 40 17.67 -9.99 14.74
CA VAL A 40 18.98 -10.06 14.09
C VAL A 40 19.83 -11.03 14.90
N VAL A 41 20.33 -12.07 14.25
CA VAL A 41 21.10 -13.15 14.87
C VAL A 41 22.44 -13.25 14.15
N VAL A 42 23.50 -13.51 14.90
CA VAL A 42 24.83 -13.80 14.34
C VAL A 42 25.00 -15.32 14.33
N THR A 43 25.58 -15.88 13.26
CA THR A 43 25.91 -17.32 13.21
C THR A 43 26.93 -17.70 14.28
N ASP A 44 26.98 -18.97 14.67
CA ASP A 44 27.90 -19.46 15.72
C ASP A 44 29.38 -19.16 15.38
N ASP A 45 29.72 -19.14 14.09
CA ASP A 45 31.05 -18.81 13.57
C ASP A 45 31.36 -17.30 13.59
N GLY A 46 30.39 -16.44 13.92
CA GLY A 46 30.54 -14.98 13.91
C GLY A 46 30.70 -14.34 12.52
N SER A 47 30.67 -15.16 11.46
CA SER A 47 31.04 -14.77 10.09
C SER A 47 29.89 -14.12 9.31
N THR A 48 28.64 -14.40 9.68
CA THR A 48 27.46 -13.93 8.96
C THR A 48 26.42 -13.38 9.93
N ILE A 49 25.78 -12.28 9.53
CA ILE A 49 24.63 -11.70 10.24
C ILE A 49 23.36 -12.10 9.47
N VAL A 50 22.41 -12.70 10.18
CA VAL A 50 21.11 -13.15 9.65
C VAL A 50 20.02 -12.23 10.20
N CYS A 51 19.18 -11.71 9.32
CA CYS A 51 18.07 -10.83 9.67
C CYS A 51 16.73 -11.53 9.39
N TRP A 52 15.89 -11.66 10.41
CA TRP A 52 14.51 -12.13 10.29
C TRP A 52 13.56 -10.94 10.40
N HIS A 53 12.85 -10.65 9.29
CA HIS A 53 11.90 -9.54 9.19
C HIS A 53 10.54 -10.04 8.61
N PRO A 54 9.67 -10.65 9.43
CA PRO A 54 8.34 -11.02 8.95
C PRO A 54 7.51 -9.77 8.59
N GLU A 55 6.60 -9.92 7.63
CA GLU A 55 5.66 -8.84 7.27
C GLU A 55 4.64 -8.62 8.41
N PRO A 56 4.53 -7.40 8.96
CA PRO A 56 3.60 -7.13 10.05
C PRO A 56 2.15 -7.13 9.54
N LYS A 57 1.27 -7.88 10.23
CA LYS A 57 -0.17 -7.90 9.94
C LYS A 57 -0.90 -6.87 10.81
N VAL A 58 -1.82 -6.12 10.20
CA VAL A 58 -2.70 -5.20 10.94
C VAL A 58 -3.78 -6.02 11.66
N PRO A 59 -3.91 -5.92 13.00
CA PRO A 59 -4.93 -6.67 13.74
C PRO A 59 -6.33 -6.13 13.44
N TYR A 60 -7.32 -7.01 13.46
CA TYR A 60 -8.71 -6.69 13.11
C TYR A 60 -9.28 -5.53 13.96
N HIS A 61 -8.97 -5.47 15.25
CA HIS A 61 -9.43 -4.42 16.16
C HIS A 61 -8.94 -3.01 15.80
N MET A 62 -7.90 -2.88 14.97
CA MET A 62 -7.39 -1.59 14.47
C MET A 62 -8.00 -1.18 13.12
N THR A 63 -8.91 -1.99 12.58
CA THR A 63 -9.64 -1.67 11.35
C THR A 63 -11.02 -1.09 11.69
N ARG A 64 -11.58 -0.32 10.76
CA ARG A 64 -12.96 0.20 10.87
C ARG A 64 -13.83 -0.50 9.83
N PRO A 65 -15.11 -0.79 10.13
CA PRO A 65 -16.02 -1.27 9.12
C PRO A 65 -16.18 -0.23 8.01
N LEU A 66 -16.39 -0.70 6.78
CA LEU A 66 -16.71 0.18 5.67
C LEU A 66 -18.08 0.83 5.95
N PRO A 67 -18.24 2.16 5.77
CA PRO A 67 -19.53 2.79 5.97
C PRO A 67 -20.54 2.25 4.96
N GLU A 68 -21.73 1.88 5.42
CA GLU A 68 -22.84 1.50 4.57
C GLU A 68 -23.50 2.76 4.00
N THR A 69 -23.17 3.11 2.76
CA THR A 69 -23.88 4.19 2.05
C THR A 69 -25.22 3.65 1.55
N ALA A 70 -26.24 3.65 2.41
CA ALA A 70 -27.61 3.43 1.99
C ALA A 70 -28.10 4.67 1.22
N GLU A 71 -27.93 4.68 -0.10
CA GLU A 71 -28.64 5.64 -0.95
C GLU A 71 -30.11 5.20 -1.02
N GLU A 72 -30.92 5.67 -0.06
CA GLU A 72 -32.38 5.57 -0.13
C GLU A 72 -32.86 6.33 -1.36
N SER A 73 -33.18 5.59 -2.42
CA SER A 73 -33.68 6.15 -3.67
C SER A 73 -35.15 5.75 -3.86
N ASP A 74 -36.04 6.73 -3.78
CA ASP A 74 -37.49 6.54 -3.98
C ASP A 74 -37.90 6.20 -5.43
N SER A 75 -36.94 6.04 -6.34
CA SER A 75 -37.19 5.78 -7.76
C SER A 75 -36.92 4.32 -8.14
N VAL A 76 -37.86 3.71 -8.85
CA VAL A 76 -37.77 2.35 -9.41
C VAL A 76 -36.49 2.12 -10.24
N LEU A 77 -35.94 3.18 -10.85
CA LEU A 77 -34.65 3.16 -11.55
C LEU A 77 -33.59 3.90 -10.72
N LYS A 78 -32.39 3.33 -10.57
CA LYS A 78 -31.21 3.94 -9.92
C LYS A 78 -30.59 5.12 -10.70
N VAL A 79 -31.41 6.06 -11.21
CA VAL A 79 -30.95 7.18 -12.06
C VAL A 79 -31.35 8.51 -11.42
N GLN A 80 -30.74 8.85 -10.29
CA GLN A 80 -31.09 10.04 -9.50
C GLN A 80 -30.18 11.27 -9.74
N ASN A 81 -28.98 11.11 -10.32
CA ASN A 81 -28.00 12.21 -10.38
C ASN A 81 -28.16 13.22 -11.52
N LYS A 82 -29.39 13.45 -12.04
CA LYS A 82 -29.58 14.40 -13.16
C LYS A 82 -29.32 15.86 -12.76
N LYS A 83 -29.56 16.24 -11.51
CA LYS A 83 -29.43 17.64 -11.05
C LYS A 83 -27.96 18.04 -10.88
N GLU A 84 -27.18 17.23 -10.17
CA GLU A 84 -25.73 17.44 -9.97
C GLU A 84 -24.97 17.39 -11.29
N LEU A 85 -25.25 16.38 -12.14
CA LEU A 85 -24.64 16.29 -13.47
C LEU A 85 -24.93 17.53 -14.31
N LYS A 86 -26.16 18.04 -14.30
CA LYS A 86 -26.51 19.28 -15.01
C LYS A 86 -25.72 20.48 -14.50
N GLN A 87 -25.42 20.57 -13.20
CA GLN A 87 -24.64 21.65 -12.62
C GLN A 87 -23.17 21.59 -13.07
N LEU A 88 -22.59 20.40 -13.19
CA LEU A 88 -21.21 20.19 -13.67
C LEU A 88 -21.02 20.66 -15.12
N PHE A 89 -22.03 20.48 -15.99
CA PHE A 89 -21.92 20.88 -17.40
C PHE A 89 -22.18 22.37 -17.66
N ARG A 90 -22.53 23.17 -16.64
CA ARG A 90 -22.71 24.62 -16.81
C ARG A 90 -21.35 25.28 -16.99
N ARG A 91 -21.21 26.15 -17.99
CA ARG A 91 -20.00 26.96 -18.16
C ARG A 91 -19.88 27.95 -17.00
N GLN A 92 -18.98 27.66 -16.08
CA GLN A 92 -18.61 28.59 -15.00
C GLN A 92 -17.46 29.50 -15.44
N HIS A 93 -17.36 30.69 -14.83
CA HIS A 93 -16.23 31.58 -15.04
C HIS A 93 -14.94 30.98 -14.41
N PRO A 94 -13.76 31.06 -15.05
CA PRO A 94 -12.53 30.42 -14.58
C PRO A 94 -12.13 30.75 -13.14
N PHE A 95 -12.50 31.94 -12.64
CA PHE A 95 -12.28 32.33 -11.25
C PHE A 95 -12.97 31.39 -10.25
N PHE A 96 -14.22 31.00 -10.50
CA PHE A 96 -14.98 30.13 -9.59
C PHE A 96 -14.43 28.71 -9.62
N ILE A 97 -14.12 28.20 -10.82
CA ILE A 97 -13.47 26.89 -11.01
C ILE A 97 -12.16 26.83 -10.22
N ASN A 98 -11.30 27.84 -10.36
CA ASN A 98 -10.02 27.89 -9.65
C ASN A 98 -10.18 28.00 -8.13
N LYS A 99 -11.27 28.64 -7.65
CA LYS A 99 -11.58 28.71 -6.22
C LYS A 99 -12.01 27.34 -5.70
N GLU A 100 -12.96 26.68 -6.37
CA GLU A 100 -13.42 25.33 -6.02
C GLU A 100 -12.27 24.32 -6.02
N LEU A 101 -11.43 24.33 -7.06
CA LEU A 101 -10.27 23.45 -7.17
C LEU A 101 -9.28 23.65 -6.02
N ARG A 102 -9.06 24.91 -5.61
CA ARG A 102 -8.18 25.24 -4.48
C ARG A 102 -8.70 24.68 -3.16
N GLU A 103 -10.01 24.81 -2.93
CA GLU A 103 -10.67 24.35 -1.71
C GLU A 103 -10.71 22.82 -1.64
N LEU A 104 -10.97 22.14 -2.77
CA LEU A 104 -10.99 20.67 -2.86
C LEU A 104 -9.60 20.03 -2.67
N THR A 105 -8.55 20.66 -3.20
CA THR A 105 -7.18 20.10 -3.19
C THR A 105 -6.29 20.65 -2.07
N PHE A 106 -6.80 21.59 -1.27
CA PHE A 106 -6.02 22.32 -0.25
C PHE A 106 -4.74 22.95 -0.80
N THR A 107 -4.78 23.47 -2.03
CA THR A 107 -3.63 24.07 -2.72
C THR A 107 -3.66 25.60 -2.69
N THR A 108 -2.65 26.25 -3.28
CA THR A 108 -2.64 27.71 -3.48
C THR A 108 -3.28 28.09 -4.83
N LYS A 109 -3.53 29.39 -5.08
CA LYS A 109 -4.20 29.87 -6.30
C LYS A 109 -3.35 29.81 -7.58
N HIS A 110 -2.01 29.90 -7.45
CA HIS A 110 -1.08 30.09 -8.58
C HIS A 110 -0.94 28.91 -9.58
N PRO A 111 -1.02 27.62 -9.20
CA PRO A 111 -0.94 26.53 -10.18
C PRO A 111 -2.15 26.46 -11.13
N TRP A 112 -3.28 27.02 -10.74
CA TRP A 112 -4.55 26.98 -11.50
C TRP A 112 -4.69 28.07 -12.57
N TYR A 113 -3.74 29.00 -12.65
CA TYR A 113 -3.71 29.98 -13.74
C TYR A 113 -2.94 29.42 -14.94
N PRO A 114 -3.43 29.66 -16.17
CA PRO A 114 -2.74 29.18 -17.37
C PRO A 114 -1.35 29.80 -17.46
N ARG A 115 -0.33 28.96 -17.68
CA ARG A 115 1.06 29.40 -17.86
C ARG A 115 1.41 29.41 -19.36
N PRO A 116 1.74 30.58 -19.95
CA PRO A 116 2.18 30.65 -21.33
C PRO A 116 3.64 30.20 -21.43
N GLY A 117 3.91 28.88 -21.39
CA GLY A 117 5.30 28.43 -21.26
C GLY A 117 5.59 26.94 -21.44
N LYS A 118 4.64 26.11 -21.88
CA LYS A 118 4.91 24.68 -22.11
C LYS A 118 5.65 24.37 -23.42
N ARG A 119 6.35 25.35 -24.00
CA ARG A 119 7.10 25.16 -25.26
C ARG A 119 8.31 24.24 -25.10
N PHE A 120 8.95 24.27 -23.91
CA PHE A 120 10.15 23.49 -23.61
C PHE A 120 9.87 22.20 -22.82
N THR A 121 8.59 21.88 -22.56
CA THR A 121 8.22 20.63 -21.89
C THR A 121 8.40 19.47 -22.86
N LYS A 122 9.24 18.49 -22.50
CA LYS A 122 9.42 17.25 -23.26
C LYS A 122 8.08 16.49 -23.28
N LYS A 123 7.52 16.24 -24.47
CA LYS A 123 6.23 15.52 -24.63
C LYS A 123 6.34 14.03 -24.30
N GLN A 124 7.48 13.43 -24.66
CA GLN A 124 7.79 12.03 -24.39
C GLN A 124 9.08 12.00 -23.57
N PRO A 125 9.03 12.24 -22.25
CA PRO A 125 10.20 12.02 -21.40
C PRO A 125 10.55 10.52 -21.42
N PRO A 126 11.84 10.16 -21.33
CA PRO A 126 12.23 8.76 -21.22
C PRO A 126 11.59 8.15 -19.98
N ARG A 127 11.06 6.93 -20.12
CA ARG A 127 10.48 6.18 -19.01
C ARG A 127 11.61 5.55 -18.21
N ASP A 128 11.61 5.73 -16.89
CA ASP A 128 12.67 5.25 -16.00
C ASP A 128 12.71 3.71 -15.87
N ARG A 129 11.54 3.07 -15.96
CA ARG A 129 11.38 1.60 -15.96
C ARG A 129 10.84 1.17 -17.32
N GLU A 130 11.60 0.36 -18.07
CA GLU A 130 11.25 -0.04 -19.45
C GLU A 130 10.03 -0.98 -19.53
N TYR A 131 9.74 -1.73 -18.46
CA TYR A 131 8.70 -2.76 -18.39
C TYR A 131 7.47 -2.38 -17.54
N LEU A 132 7.32 -1.09 -17.19
CA LEU A 132 6.16 -0.54 -16.48
C LEU A 132 5.43 0.49 -17.33
#